data_AF-A0A966CQ27-F1
#
_entry.id   AF-A0A966CQ27-F1
#
_cell.length_a   1.000
_cell.length_b   1.000
_cell.length_c   1.000
_cell.angle_alpha   90.00
_cell.angle_beta   90.00
_cell.angle_gamma   90.00
#
_symmetry.space_group_name_H-M   'P 1'
#
loop_
_entity.id
_entity.type
_entity.pdbx_description
1 polymer ?
#
loop_
_entity_poly.entity_id
_entity_poly.type
_entity_poly.pdbx_seq_one_letter_code
_entity_poly.pdbx_strand_id
1 'polypeptide(L)' 'VAMVGDRKSGRLLGAQLTGTDQVAHRVNAAAVALLAGMRVDEFSQSDLAYAPPFGPTWDPLLVAANQLIKRLDT' A
#
# COMPACT_ATOMS: atom_id res chain seq x y z
N VAL A 1 -0.19 -7.27 5.67
CA VAL A 1 -0.82 -6.58 4.52
C VAL A 1 -0.65 -7.46 3.29
N ALA A 2 -1.70 -7.68 2.52
CA ALA A 2 -1.62 -8.26 1.17
C ALA A 2 -2.02 -7.19 0.15
N MET A 3 -1.39 -7.19 -1.02
CA MET A 3 -1.65 -6.20 -2.07
C MET A 3 -1.67 -6.91 -3.43
N VAL A 4 -2.55 -6.46 -4.31
CA VAL A 4 -2.74 -7.01 -5.65
C VAL A 4 -2.54 -5.89 -6.66
N GLY A 5 -1.74 -6.16 -7.69
CA GLY A 5 -1.49 -5.26 -8.80
C GLY A 5 -1.60 -5.99 -10.13
N ASP A 6 -1.97 -5.26 -11.17
CA ASP A 6 -1.98 -5.76 -12.53
C ASP A 6 -0.55 -5.86 -13.07
N ARG A 7 -0.15 -7.02 -13.57
CA ARG A 7 1.23 -7.24 -14.05
C ARG A 7 1.57 -6.47 -15.32
N LYS A 8 0.59 -6.19 -16.19
CA LYS A 8 0.87 -5.54 -17.48
C LYS A 8 1.00 -4.03 -17.34
N SER A 9 0.10 -3.42 -16.58
CA SER A 9 0.00 -1.96 -16.40
C SER A 9 0.70 -1.45 -15.13
N GLY A 10 0.95 -2.34 -14.16
CA GLY A 10 1.40 -1.96 -12.82
C GLY A 10 0.30 -1.31 -11.98
N ARG A 11 -0.96 -1.29 -12.43
CA ARG A 11 -2.08 -0.66 -11.71
C ARG A 11 -2.32 -1.35 -10.36
N LEU A 12 -2.51 -0.59 -9.30
CA LEU A 12 -2.97 -1.12 -8.01
C LEU A 12 -4.43 -1.57 -8.15
N LEU A 13 -4.72 -2.83 -7.80
CA LEU A 13 -6.05 -3.44 -7.94
C LEU A 13 -6.74 -3.68 -6.59
N GLY A 14 -5.97 -3.81 -5.51
CA GLY A 14 -6.53 -3.97 -4.19
C GLY A 14 -5.50 -4.12 -3.09
N ALA A 15 -5.94 -3.92 -1.86
CA ALA A 15 -5.16 -4.20 -0.66
C ALA A 15 -6.06 -4.79 0.43
N GLN A 16 -5.51 -5.70 1.22
CA GLN A 16 -6.13 -6.27 2.40
C GLN A 16 -5.22 -6.06 3.61
N LEU A 17 -5.81 -5.62 4.71
CA LEU A 17 -5.15 -5.47 5.98
C LEU A 17 -5.93 -6.26 7.04
N THR A 18 -5.21 -6.94 7.92
CA THR A 18 -5.75 -7.72 9.04
C THR A 18 -4.89 -7.46 10.26
N GLY A 19 -5.50 -7.18 11.41
CA GLY A 19 -4.82 -6.84 12.65
C GLY A 19 -5.79 -6.28 13.68
N THR A 20 -5.32 -6.11 14.91
CA THR A 20 -6.17 -5.80 16.08
C THR A 20 -6.41 -4.31 16.28
N ASP A 21 -5.47 -3.43 15.89
CA ASP A 21 -5.59 -1.99 16.15
C ASP A 21 -5.18 -1.14 14.92
N GLN A 22 -5.86 -0.01 14.73
CA GLN A 22 -5.66 1.02 13.69
C GLN A 22 -5.77 0.60 12.22
N VAL A 23 -5.99 -0.68 11.93
CA VAL A 23 -6.09 -1.22 10.57
C VAL A 23 -7.20 -0.54 9.76
N ALA A 24 -8.33 -0.24 10.41
CA ALA A 24 -9.48 0.41 9.80
C ALA A 24 -9.18 1.81 9.26
N HIS A 25 -8.25 2.56 9.86
CA HIS A 25 -7.87 3.88 9.36
C HIS A 25 -6.83 3.78 8.24
N ARG A 26 -5.88 2.84 8.34
CA ARG A 26 -4.82 2.65 7.34
C ARG A 26 -5.37 2.29 5.96
N VAL A 27 -6.45 1.49 5.90
CA VAL A 27 -7.04 1.06 4.62
C VAL A 27 -7.49 2.23 3.73
N ASN A 28 -7.80 3.39 4.32
CA ASN A 28 -8.25 4.55 3.57
C ASN A 28 -7.19 5.06 2.57
N ALA A 29 -5.90 4.95 2.89
CA ALA A 29 -4.84 5.33 1.96
C ALA A 29 -4.88 4.44 0.69
N ALA A 30 -5.07 3.14 0.86
CA ALA A 30 -5.24 2.23 -0.27
C ALA A 30 -6.53 2.50 -1.04
N ALA A 31 -7.64 2.81 -0.35
CA ALA A 31 -8.90 3.17 -0.99
C ALA A 31 -8.78 4.43 -1.87
N VAL A 32 -8.09 5.47 -1.38
CA VAL A 32 -7.81 6.68 -2.16
C VAL A 32 -6.90 6.39 -3.36
N ALA A 33 -5.87 5.56 -3.19
CA ALA A 33 -5.01 5.16 -4.30
C ALA A 33 -5.76 4.39 -5.40
N LEU A 34 -6.70 3.52 -5.01
CA LEU A 34 -7.59 2.81 -5.94
C LEU A 34 -8.53 3.78 -6.67
N LEU A 35 -9.12 4.73 -5.95
CA LEU A 35 -9.96 5.78 -6.53
C LEU A 35 -9.19 6.62 -7.56
N ALA A 36 -7.94 6.96 -7.24
CA ALA A 36 -7.05 7.71 -8.12
C ALA A 36 -6.51 6.89 -9.30
N GLY A 37 -6.74 5.57 -9.32
CA GLY A 37 -6.24 4.68 -10.38
C GLY A 37 -4.71 4.53 -10.38
N MET A 38 -4.06 4.74 -9.23
CA MET A 38 -2.60 4.73 -9.11
C MET A 38 -1.97 3.39 -9.50
N ARG A 39 -0.74 3.45 -10.01
CA ARG A 39 0.16 2.30 -10.11
C ARG A 39 0.81 1.98 -8.76
N VAL A 40 1.28 0.74 -8.61
CA VAL A 40 1.88 0.26 -7.34
C VAL A 40 3.16 1.03 -6.99
N ASP A 41 3.95 1.40 -7.99
CA ASP A 41 5.17 2.21 -7.81
C ASP A 41 4.85 3.65 -7.41
N GLU A 42 3.84 4.27 -8.00
CA GLU A 42 3.34 5.58 -7.57
C GLU A 42 2.84 5.55 -6.11
N PHE A 43 2.04 4.54 -5.76
CA PHE A 43 1.56 4.37 -4.38
C PHE A 43 2.71 4.16 -3.40
N SER A 44 3.77 3.43 -3.78
CA SER A 44 4.94 3.19 -2.93
C SER A 44 5.71 4.47 -2.55
N GLN A 45 5.55 5.54 -3.33
CA GLN A 45 6.17 6.85 -3.11
C GLN A 45 5.23 7.85 -2.42
N SER A 46 4.03 7.41 -2.01
CA SER A 46 3.10 8.27 -1.27
C SER A 46 3.67 8.62 0.10
N ASP A 47 3.58 9.90 0.46
CA ASP A 47 3.99 10.37 1.79
C ASP A 47 2.88 10.08 2.81
N LEU A 48 3.08 9.03 3.60
CA LEU A 48 2.16 8.65 4.67
C LEU A 48 2.73 9.09 6.02
N ALA A 49 1.87 9.72 6.83
CA ALA A 49 2.28 10.24 8.12
C ALA A 49 2.90 9.16 9.02
N TYR A 50 4.08 9.46 9.55
CA TYR A 50 4.74 8.64 10.56
C TYR A 50 4.49 9.19 11.96
N ALA A 51 4.18 8.29 12.88
CA ALA A 51 4.08 8.59 14.31
C ALA A 51 4.53 7.36 15.12
N PRO A 52 5.56 7.48 15.98
CA PRO A 52 6.11 6.35 16.73
C PRO A 52 5.09 5.52 17.54
N PRO A 53 4.06 6.12 18.18
CA PRO A 53 3.04 5.35 18.90
C PRO A 53 2.15 4.48 18.01
N PHE A 54 2.12 4.74 16.70
CA PHE A 54 1.14 4.15 15.77
C PHE A 54 1.75 3.18 14.76
N GLY A 55 3.08 3.12 14.64
CA GLY A 55 3.74 2.14 13.77
C GLY A 55 5.23 2.39 13.56
N PRO A 56 5.87 1.54 12.75
CA PRO A 56 7.27 1.72 12.35
C PRO A 56 7.45 2.93 11.43
N THR A 57 8.71 3.29 11.17
CA THR A 57 9.09 4.44 10.32
C THR A 57 8.48 4.38 8.92
N TRP A 58 8.38 3.19 8.33
CA TRP A 58 7.73 2.97 7.04
C TRP A 58 6.36 2.36 7.24
N ASP A 59 5.32 3.00 6.68
CA ASP A 59 3.97 2.45 6.74
C ASP A 59 3.93 1.02 6.14
N PRO A 60 3.29 0.04 6.82
CA PRO A 60 3.16 -1.32 6.31
C PRO A 60 2.55 -1.42 4.90
N LEU A 61 1.74 -0.46 4.47
CA LEU A 61 1.23 -0.36 3.10
C LEU A 61 2.35 -0.08 2.10
N LEU A 62 3.25 0.87 2.40
CA LEU A 62 4.38 1.21 1.54
C LEU A 62 5.40 0.07 1.49
N VAL A 63 5.61 -0.62 2.61
CA VAL A 63 6.43 -1.84 2.64
C VAL A 63 5.83 -2.91 1.73
N ALA A 64 4.52 -3.15 1.80
CA ALA A 64 3.85 -4.12 0.94
C ALA A 64 3.89 -3.74 -0.54
N ALA A 65 3.71 -2.46 -0.87
CA ALA A 65 3.84 -1.94 -2.23
C ALA A 65 5.24 -2.21 -2.81
N ASN A 66 6.29 -1.88 -2.05
CA ASN A 66 7.68 -2.15 -2.44
C ASN A 66 7.97 -3.64 -2.66
N GLN A 67 7.36 -4.53 -1.86
CA GLN A 67 7.49 -5.98 -2.10
C GLN A 67 6.72 -6.44 -3.33
N LEU A 68 5.57 -5.81 -3.63
CA LEU A 68 4.79 -6.12 -4.83
C LEU A 68 5.52 -5.66 -6.10
N ILE A 69 6.13 -4.47 -6.12
CA ILE A 69 6.94 -3.96 -7.25
C ILE A 69 7.97 -5.02 -7.68
N LYS A 70 8.73 -5.57 -6.73
CA LYS A 70 9.74 -6.62 -7.01
C LYS A 70 9.15 -7.86 -7.68
N ARG A 71 7.88 -8.18 -7.45
CA ARG A 71 7.16 -9.33 -8.06
C ARG A 71 6.47 -9.00 -9.39
N LEU A 72 6.33 -7.72 -9.70
CA LEU A 72 5.83 -7.22 -10.99
C LEU A 72 6.98 -7.03 -11.99
N ASP A 73 8.16 -6.66 -11.50
CA ASP A 73 9.40 -6.47 -12.29
C ASP A 73 10.12 -7.78 -12.65
N THR A 74 9.60 -8.94 -12.23
CA THR A 74 10.08 -10.27 -12.62
C THR A 74 9.24 -10.83 -13.76
#